data_AF-A0A8H6ZDE7-F1
#
_entry.id   AF-A0A8H6ZDE7-F1
#
_cell.length_a   1.000
_cell.length_b   1.000
_cell.length_c   1.000
_cell.angle_alpha   90.00
_cell.angle_beta   90.00
_cell.angle_gamma   90.00
#
_symmetry.space_group_name_H-M   'P 1'
#
loop_
_entity.id
_entity.type
_entity.pdbx_description
1 polymer ?
#
loop_
_entity_poly.entity_id
_entity_poly.type
_entity_poly.pdbx_seq_one_letter_code
_entity_poly.pdbx_strand_id
1 'polypeptide(L)'
;MALHLLRTIAASALLVGSLAGAQTFPIIDLGYAQYQGAVNPANNITHFLGIRYAAAPLGDLRFRAPQPPANLTGVQQATTEPNECFQAGDGKSPTNPFETRATQIIATEDCLFLNVYYPSNAAGASPRDLPTLVWIHGGGYVAGAASTFNGEDIINQSARGVVVVLIQYRFLSGTAVKNNGALNAGLLDQDFALRWVNQHISKFGGDPSKVTIWGGSAGAGSVLQHVVANGGRTKPQLFRGAMTSSTYLPSQYQYNDHIPESLFSEVVAQTNCTSATDALACLRAIDANDLATVNANINTAGFFGTFSTVPVVDGAFITQRPTLSLLEGKLNGEALLSVTNTFEGTLFVNQSVAVTAAQYSLDLFPSFSFAQANVVGALYANDGNELFQVGAVQGESIFICPTYYLLKAFPGRSFKGEFAIPPALHGSDLAYYFPGGVAPPFNNTEFIDAFAQSFTSFIIHQNPNIKVDPTTITPHWNTFDIHNTEMLFNKTADNEPVVHTITTSNDLLKRCAYVFNLFFFGLDLWLNKLSFRFWHGVGNLTGQ
;
A
#
# COMPACT_ATOMS: atom_id res chain seq x y z
N MET A 1 40.42 -49.61 72.24
CA MET A 1 40.45 -51.04 71.84
C MET A 1 39.91 -51.09 70.41
N ALA A 2 40.72 -51.59 69.45
CA ALA A 2 40.44 -51.79 68.00
C ALA A 2 40.09 -50.52 67.19
N LEU A 3 40.84 -49.98 66.21
CA LEU A 3 41.71 -50.44 65.11
C LEU A 3 40.96 -50.98 63.85
N HIS A 4 41.09 -50.19 62.76
CA HIS A 4 40.85 -50.47 61.31
C HIS A 4 39.38 -50.68 60.85
N LEU A 5 38.92 -50.24 59.66
CA LEU A 5 39.49 -50.32 58.31
C LEU A 5 38.94 -49.25 57.33
N LEU A 6 39.70 -49.02 56.24
CA LEU A 6 39.51 -48.08 55.12
C LEU A 6 38.15 -48.15 54.37
N ARG A 7 37.75 -47.03 53.75
CA ARG A 7 37.43 -46.94 52.30
C ARG A 7 37.44 -45.49 51.79
N THR A 8 38.38 -45.21 50.91
CA THR A 8 38.48 -44.03 50.04
C THR A 8 37.40 -44.07 48.97
N ILE A 9 36.58 -43.01 48.86
CA ILE A 9 35.76 -42.74 47.67
C ILE A 9 36.20 -41.36 47.15
N ALA A 10 36.90 -41.35 46.02
CA ALA A 10 37.16 -40.16 45.24
C ALA A 10 35.86 -39.78 44.51
N ALA A 11 35.29 -38.62 44.82
CA ALA A 11 34.17 -38.06 44.08
C ALA A 11 34.71 -37.24 42.91
N SER A 12 34.64 -37.79 41.70
CA SER A 12 34.86 -37.05 40.46
C SER A 12 33.66 -36.14 40.21
N ALA A 13 33.80 -34.84 40.49
CA ALA A 13 32.84 -33.83 40.07
C ALA A 13 33.02 -33.56 38.56
N LEU A 14 32.18 -34.18 37.74
CA LEU A 14 32.02 -33.81 36.33
C LEU A 14 31.31 -32.45 36.29
N LEU A 15 32.07 -31.37 36.04
CA LEU A 15 31.51 -30.13 35.54
C LEU A 15 30.95 -30.40 34.14
N VAL A 16 29.65 -30.62 34.04
CA VAL A 16 28.93 -30.48 32.77
C VAL A 16 28.79 -28.98 32.53
N GLY A 17 29.79 -28.38 31.89
CA GLY A 17 29.66 -27.05 31.31
C GLY A 17 28.59 -27.12 30.21
N SER A 18 27.44 -26.50 30.44
CA SER A 18 26.46 -26.26 29.39
C SER A 18 27.09 -25.36 28.34
N LEU A 19 27.53 -25.94 27.22
CA LEU A 19 27.82 -25.22 25.99
C LEU A 19 26.49 -24.70 25.45
N ALA A 20 26.03 -23.55 25.95
CA ALA A 20 25.08 -22.73 25.22
C ALA A 20 25.80 -22.32 23.92
N GLY A 21 25.48 -22.99 22.81
CA GLY A 21 26.03 -22.64 21.51
C GLY A 21 25.77 -21.16 21.25
N ALA A 22 26.83 -20.42 20.90
CA ALA A 22 26.68 -19.02 20.53
C ALA A 22 25.68 -18.91 19.38
N GLN A 23 24.59 -18.18 19.59
CA GLN A 23 23.60 -17.93 18.55
C GLN A 23 24.30 -17.19 17.40
N THR A 24 24.51 -17.88 16.28
CA THR A 24 25.10 -17.27 15.09
C THR A 24 24.05 -16.46 14.37
N PHE A 25 24.23 -15.15 14.31
CA PHE A 25 23.34 -14.25 13.58
C PHE A 25 23.64 -14.30 12.07
N PRO A 26 22.61 -14.35 11.21
CA PRO A 26 22.81 -14.45 9.77
C PRO A 26 23.40 -13.15 9.20
N ILE A 27 24.44 -13.28 8.38
CA ILE A 27 25.06 -12.18 7.65
C ILE A 27 24.78 -12.36 6.16
N ILE A 28 24.24 -11.33 5.52
CA ILE A 28 24.00 -11.29 4.07
C ILE A 28 24.90 -10.23 3.44
N ASP A 29 25.69 -10.64 2.45
CA ASP A 29 26.55 -9.76 1.67
C ASP A 29 25.81 -9.31 0.40
N LEU A 30 25.46 -8.02 0.32
CA LEU A 30 24.77 -7.45 -0.83
C LEU A 30 25.73 -6.98 -1.94
N GLY A 31 27.04 -7.00 -1.71
CA GLY A 31 28.08 -6.48 -2.58
C GLY A 31 28.47 -5.04 -2.25
N TYR A 32 27.48 -4.17 -1.98
CA TYR A 32 27.74 -2.79 -1.52
C TYR A 32 27.86 -2.67 0.00
N ALA A 33 27.26 -3.60 0.75
CA ALA A 33 27.33 -3.64 2.21
C ALA A 33 27.02 -5.07 2.70
N GLN A 34 27.55 -5.41 3.87
CA GLN A 34 27.20 -6.64 4.60
C GLN A 34 26.27 -6.28 5.75
N TYR A 35 25.14 -6.96 5.86
CA TYR A 35 24.19 -6.74 6.95
C TYR A 35 24.12 -7.98 7.84
N GLN A 36 24.01 -7.77 9.15
CA GLN A 36 23.72 -8.80 10.14
C GLN A 36 22.27 -8.64 10.61
N GLY A 37 21.46 -9.66 10.38
CA GLY A 37 20.07 -9.73 10.84
C GLY A 37 19.96 -10.45 12.18
N ALA A 38 18.73 -10.70 12.60
CA ALA A 38 18.43 -11.49 13.79
C ALA A 38 17.41 -12.58 13.49
N VAL A 39 17.40 -13.61 14.34
CA VAL A 39 16.45 -14.72 14.29
C VAL A 39 15.51 -14.59 15.46
N ASN A 40 14.21 -14.57 15.19
CA ASN A 40 13.19 -14.71 16.22
C ASN A 40 13.11 -16.19 16.65
N PRO A 41 13.53 -16.54 17.87
CA PRO A 41 13.56 -17.94 18.31
C PRO A 41 12.17 -18.52 18.55
N ALA A 42 11.14 -17.69 18.73
CA ALA A 42 9.77 -18.16 19.01
C ALA A 42 9.11 -18.80 17.78
N ASN A 43 9.45 -18.32 16.58
CA ASN A 43 8.82 -18.76 15.33
C ASN A 43 9.83 -19.16 14.24
N ASN A 44 11.13 -19.08 14.54
CA ASN A 44 12.25 -19.42 13.66
C ASN A 44 12.22 -18.63 12.34
N ILE A 45 11.85 -17.35 12.40
CA ILE A 45 11.91 -16.41 11.27
C ILE A 45 13.14 -15.53 11.43
N THR A 46 13.86 -15.33 10.33
CA THR A 46 14.95 -14.37 10.27
C THR A 46 14.43 -13.04 9.74
N HIS A 47 14.88 -11.95 10.34
CA HIS A 47 14.58 -10.60 9.89
C HIS A 47 15.85 -9.75 9.76
N PHE A 48 15.82 -8.85 8.79
CA PHE A 48 16.77 -7.78 8.57
C PHE A 48 15.97 -6.49 8.55
N LEU A 49 16.15 -5.66 9.56
CA LEU A 49 15.42 -4.40 9.75
C LEU A 49 16.35 -3.23 9.43
N GLY A 50 15.90 -2.30 8.58
CA GLY A 50 16.67 -1.10 8.25
C GLY A 50 17.77 -1.29 7.20
N ILE A 51 17.57 -2.16 6.21
CA ILE A 51 18.49 -2.23 5.06
C ILE A 51 18.33 -0.97 4.20
N ARG A 52 19.42 -0.24 4.00
CA ARG A 52 19.43 0.93 3.11
C ARG A 52 19.40 0.49 1.65
N TYR A 53 18.28 0.73 0.95
CA TYR A 53 18.14 0.37 -0.47
C TYR A 53 18.51 1.53 -1.42
N ALA A 54 18.53 2.77 -0.92
CA ALA A 54 18.93 3.96 -1.66
C ALA A 54 19.78 4.92 -0.80
N ALA A 55 20.55 5.80 -1.44
CA ALA A 55 21.26 6.88 -0.76
C ALA A 55 20.29 7.78 0.02
N ALA A 56 20.75 8.28 1.17
CA ALA A 56 19.98 9.23 1.97
C ALA A 56 19.62 10.46 1.11
N PRO A 57 18.33 10.85 1.00
CA PRO A 57 17.87 11.89 0.08
C PRO A 57 18.09 13.30 0.64
N LEU A 58 19.29 13.56 1.15
CA LEU A 58 19.67 14.79 1.86
C LEU A 58 20.30 15.82 0.91
N GLY A 59 20.24 17.09 1.29
CA GLY A 59 20.91 18.19 0.58
C GLY A 59 20.49 18.25 -0.89
N ASP A 60 21.45 18.13 -1.82
CA ASP A 60 21.14 18.18 -3.26
C ASP A 60 20.31 16.98 -3.75
N LEU A 61 20.31 15.84 -3.04
CA LEU A 61 19.46 14.71 -3.37
C LEU A 61 17.99 14.92 -2.98
N ARG A 62 17.70 15.98 -2.21
CA ARG A 62 16.32 16.38 -1.91
C ARG A 62 15.59 16.73 -3.21
N PHE A 63 14.38 16.19 -3.32
CA PHE A 63 13.50 16.30 -4.50
C PHE A 63 14.08 15.66 -5.78
N ARG A 64 15.08 14.79 -5.68
CA ARG A 64 15.62 14.01 -6.80
C ARG A 64 15.21 12.53 -6.71
N ALA A 65 15.30 11.86 -7.85
CA ALA A 65 15.15 10.41 -7.95
C ALA A 65 16.19 9.72 -7.04
N PRO A 66 15.81 8.60 -6.40
CA PRO A 66 16.71 7.83 -5.54
C PRO A 66 17.98 7.41 -6.30
N GLN A 67 19.10 7.35 -5.58
CA GLN A 67 20.40 6.95 -6.10
C GLN A 67 20.90 5.71 -5.36
N PRO A 68 21.84 4.93 -5.94
CA PRO A 68 22.44 3.80 -5.26
C PRO A 68 23.05 4.19 -3.91
N PRO A 69 22.92 3.35 -2.87
CA PRO A 69 23.54 3.59 -1.57
C PRO A 69 25.06 3.56 -1.67
N ALA A 70 25.74 4.17 -0.70
CA ALA A 70 27.19 4.12 -0.61
C ALA A 70 27.70 2.70 -0.32
N ASN A 71 28.91 2.40 -0.80
CA ASN A 71 29.60 1.17 -0.41
C ASN A 71 30.11 1.31 1.03
N LEU A 72 29.72 0.37 1.89
CA LEU A 72 30.11 0.34 3.30
C LEU A 72 31.06 -0.82 3.54
N THR A 73 32.11 -0.55 4.31
CA THR A 73 33.02 -1.60 4.81
C THR A 73 32.55 -2.10 6.17
N GLY A 74 32.80 -3.38 6.44
CA GLY A 74 32.37 -4.02 7.68
C GLY A 74 30.87 -4.36 7.72
N VAL A 75 30.48 -5.04 8.79
CA VAL A 75 29.13 -5.56 9.00
C VAL A 75 28.25 -4.49 9.64
N GLN A 76 27.15 -4.15 8.98
CA GLN A 76 26.13 -3.23 9.47
C GLN A 76 25.07 -4.01 10.25
N GLN A 77 24.62 -3.47 11.39
CA GLN A 77 23.53 -4.10 12.13
C GLN A 77 22.17 -3.77 11.48
N ALA A 78 21.38 -4.81 11.21
CA ALA A 78 20.03 -4.72 10.66
C ALA A 78 19.03 -5.42 11.60
N THR A 79 19.05 -5.06 12.88
CA THR A 79 18.26 -5.70 13.94
C THR A 79 17.27 -4.75 14.61
N THR A 80 17.15 -3.52 14.12
CA THR A 80 16.28 -2.47 14.67
C THR A 80 15.55 -1.76 13.55
N GLU A 81 14.30 -1.38 13.78
CA GLU A 81 13.53 -0.59 12.83
C GLU A 81 14.25 0.72 12.49
N PRO A 82 14.31 1.11 11.19
CA PRO A 82 14.92 2.36 10.77
C PRO A 82 14.02 3.56 11.09
N ASN A 83 14.56 4.76 10.93
CA ASN A 83 13.77 5.98 11.00
C ASN A 83 12.66 5.99 9.93
N GLU A 84 11.53 6.58 10.27
CA GLU A 84 10.41 6.79 9.35
C GLU A 84 10.66 8.05 8.51
N CYS A 85 10.03 8.13 7.33
CA CYS A 85 10.03 9.37 6.57
C CYS A 85 9.21 10.43 7.28
N PHE A 86 9.46 11.73 7.02
CA PHE A 86 8.64 12.80 7.57
C PHE A 86 7.14 12.57 7.31
N GLN A 87 6.35 12.68 8.37
CA GLN A 87 4.92 12.41 8.38
C GLN A 87 4.14 13.73 8.38
N ALA A 88 2.97 13.75 7.76
CA ALA A 88 1.96 14.79 7.94
C ALA A 88 0.59 14.16 8.25
N GLY A 89 -0.33 14.96 8.78
CA GLY A 89 -1.71 14.54 9.03
C GLY A 89 -2.59 14.61 7.77
N ASP A 90 -3.78 14.02 7.86
CA ASP A 90 -4.91 14.29 6.97
C ASP A 90 -5.42 15.74 7.11
N GLY A 91 -6.18 16.23 6.12
CA GLY A 91 -6.80 17.55 6.19
C GLY A 91 -7.80 17.63 7.35
N LYS A 92 -7.62 18.60 8.25
CA LYS A 92 -8.44 18.76 9.47
C LYS A 92 -9.26 20.05 9.50
N SER A 93 -9.15 20.87 8.46
CA SER A 93 -9.76 22.20 8.39
C SER A 93 -11.26 22.12 8.09
N PRO A 94 -12.13 22.63 8.98
CA PRO A 94 -13.38 23.30 8.60
C PRO A 94 -13.16 24.82 8.37
N THR A 95 -11.88 25.28 8.33
CA THR A 95 -11.20 26.53 8.77
C THR A 95 -10.60 26.50 10.22
N ASN A 96 -9.39 27.08 10.44
CA ASN A 96 -8.30 26.74 11.44
C ASN A 96 -8.10 27.79 12.60
N PRO A 97 -7.25 27.66 13.68
CA PRO A 97 -6.54 26.53 14.35
C PRO A 97 -6.77 26.41 15.88
N PHE A 98 -6.51 25.24 16.49
CA PHE A 98 -5.55 25.04 17.60
C PHE A 98 -5.51 23.58 18.09
N GLU A 99 -4.31 23.19 18.51
CA GLU A 99 -3.87 22.01 19.29
C GLU A 99 -3.48 20.68 18.62
N THR A 100 -2.21 20.37 18.88
CA THR A 100 -1.40 19.20 18.58
C THR A 100 -1.32 18.26 19.78
N ARG A 101 -1.13 16.95 19.55
CA ARG A 101 -0.25 16.09 20.38
C ARG A 101 0.33 14.97 19.52
N ALA A 102 1.66 14.85 19.50
CA ALA A 102 2.39 13.73 18.91
C ALA A 102 3.13 12.96 20.02
N THR A 103 3.01 11.64 20.00
CA THR A 103 3.90 10.69 20.68
C THR A 103 5.19 10.55 19.85
N GLN A 104 6.35 10.51 20.52
CA GLN A 104 7.66 10.52 19.84
C GLN A 104 7.91 9.25 19.01
N ILE A 105 7.84 9.43 17.69
CA ILE A 105 8.51 8.64 16.65
C ILE A 105 9.52 9.58 15.98
N ILE A 106 10.76 9.13 15.72
CA ILE A 106 11.77 9.98 15.07
C ILE A 106 11.60 9.87 13.55
N ALA A 107 10.78 10.73 12.98
CA ALA A 107 10.69 10.92 11.54
C ALA A 107 11.89 11.76 11.05
N THR A 108 12.53 11.34 9.95
CA THR A 108 13.70 12.04 9.38
C THR A 108 13.68 12.03 7.84
N GLU A 109 14.47 12.89 7.20
CA GLU A 109 14.67 12.83 5.74
C GLU A 109 15.52 11.63 5.32
N ASP A 110 16.39 11.13 6.19
CA ASP A 110 17.14 9.90 5.94
C ASP A 110 16.28 8.68 6.28
N CYS A 111 15.43 8.28 5.34
CA CYS A 111 14.38 7.28 5.59
C CYS A 111 14.26 6.17 4.52
N LEU A 112 15.14 6.13 3.51
CA LEU A 112 15.04 5.16 2.39
C LEU A 112 15.60 3.78 2.77
N PHE A 113 14.82 3.06 3.58
CA PHE A 113 15.11 1.74 4.10
C PHE A 113 14.03 0.72 3.75
N LEU A 114 14.39 -0.55 3.81
CA LEU A 114 13.45 -1.67 3.74
C LEU A 114 13.78 -2.71 4.80
N ASN A 115 12.77 -3.52 5.13
CA ASN A 115 12.89 -4.67 6.00
C ASN A 115 12.68 -5.94 5.19
N VAL A 116 13.46 -6.99 5.46
CA VAL A 116 13.32 -8.31 4.83
C VAL A 116 13.10 -9.38 5.90
N TYR A 117 12.07 -10.18 5.71
CA TYR A 117 11.72 -11.30 6.59
C TYR A 117 11.70 -12.60 5.76
N TYR A 118 12.26 -13.67 6.30
CA TYR A 118 12.25 -14.97 5.64
C TYR A 118 12.35 -16.13 6.66
N PRO A 119 11.81 -17.33 6.36
CA PRO A 119 11.96 -18.50 7.21
C PRO A 119 13.45 -18.87 7.43
N SER A 120 13.91 -19.04 8.67
CA SER A 120 15.36 -19.21 8.94
C SER A 120 15.97 -20.49 8.34
N ASN A 121 15.15 -21.51 8.07
CA ASN A 121 15.57 -22.70 7.32
C ASN A 121 15.75 -22.45 5.82
N ALA A 122 15.53 -21.23 5.31
CA ALA A 122 15.83 -20.80 3.96
C ALA A 122 17.27 -20.27 3.80
N ALA A 123 17.98 -19.96 4.90
CA ALA A 123 19.42 -19.69 4.86
C ALA A 123 20.20 -21.00 5.03
N GLY A 124 20.90 -21.44 3.97
CA GLY A 124 21.81 -22.59 4.02
C GLY A 124 21.19 -23.96 3.72
N ALA A 125 19.86 -24.07 3.61
CA ALA A 125 19.23 -25.11 2.80
C ALA A 125 19.19 -24.62 1.35
N SER A 126 19.34 -25.50 0.35
CA SER A 126 19.29 -25.14 -1.08
C SER A 126 18.27 -24.04 -1.39
N PRO A 127 18.59 -23.05 -2.26
CA PRO A 127 17.73 -21.90 -2.53
C PRO A 127 16.32 -22.39 -2.81
N ARG A 128 15.42 -22.19 -1.86
CA ARG A 128 14.00 -22.32 -2.13
C ARG A 128 13.70 -21.03 -2.85
N ASP A 129 13.49 -21.09 -4.15
CA ASP A 129 13.05 -19.95 -4.97
C ASP A 129 11.62 -19.55 -4.54
N LEU A 130 11.50 -19.01 -3.31
CA LEU A 130 10.23 -18.69 -2.66
C LEU A 130 9.61 -17.46 -3.32
N PRO A 131 8.28 -17.47 -3.54
CA PRO A 131 7.54 -16.26 -3.88
C PRO A 131 7.86 -15.13 -2.90
N THR A 132 8.04 -13.92 -3.43
CA THR A 132 8.36 -12.73 -2.65
C THR A 132 7.16 -11.80 -2.62
N LEU A 133 6.70 -11.43 -1.44
CA LEU A 133 5.77 -10.32 -1.24
C LEU A 133 6.57 -9.04 -1.02
N VAL A 134 6.23 -7.97 -1.75
CA VAL A 134 6.65 -6.60 -1.41
C VAL A 134 5.41 -5.82 -0.96
N TRP A 135 5.40 -5.43 0.31
CA TRP A 135 4.32 -4.63 0.91
C TRP A 135 4.63 -3.13 0.80
N ILE A 136 3.67 -2.37 0.27
CA ILE A 136 3.70 -0.91 0.15
C ILE A 136 2.67 -0.35 1.12
N HIS A 137 3.13 0.38 2.15
CA HIS A 137 2.25 0.92 3.18
C HIS A 137 1.30 2.01 2.65
N GLY A 138 0.20 2.23 3.37
CA GLY A 138 -0.75 3.33 3.12
C GLY A 138 -0.33 4.64 3.78
N GLY A 139 -1.30 5.54 3.95
CA GLY A 139 -1.12 6.83 4.63
C GLY A 139 -1.31 8.06 3.73
N GLY A 140 -2.19 7.98 2.74
CA GLY A 140 -2.62 9.13 1.93
C GLY A 140 -1.53 9.80 1.11
N TYR A 141 -0.39 9.14 0.91
CA TYR A 141 0.83 9.74 0.36
C TYR A 141 1.41 10.89 1.20
N VAL A 142 1.16 10.93 2.51
CA VAL A 142 1.71 11.95 3.41
C VAL A 142 2.23 11.36 4.73
N ALA A 143 1.89 10.11 5.01
CA ALA A 143 2.22 9.38 6.22
C ALA A 143 2.34 7.88 5.95
N GLY A 144 2.61 7.11 7.00
CA GLY A 144 2.78 5.67 7.01
C GLY A 144 4.24 5.25 7.13
N ALA A 145 4.41 4.01 7.60
CA ALA A 145 5.72 3.39 7.75
C ALA A 145 5.65 1.86 7.68
N ALA A 146 6.71 1.24 7.19
CA ALA A 146 7.02 -0.18 7.17
C ALA A 146 7.12 -0.75 8.59
N SER A 147 7.63 0.02 9.56
CA SER A 147 7.71 -0.30 11.00
C SER A 147 6.35 -0.60 11.63
N THR A 148 5.25 -0.14 11.01
CA THR A 148 3.87 -0.42 11.47
C THR A 148 3.46 -1.86 11.20
N PHE A 149 4.17 -2.58 10.31
CA PHE A 149 3.80 -3.92 9.87
C PHE A 149 4.88 -4.93 10.26
N ASN A 150 4.45 -6.12 10.70
CA ASN A 150 5.37 -7.20 11.01
C ASN A 150 5.31 -8.27 9.90
N GLY A 151 6.40 -8.40 9.12
CA GLY A 151 6.47 -9.38 8.02
C GLY A 151 6.38 -10.83 8.48
N GLU A 152 6.64 -11.10 9.76
CA GLU A 152 6.50 -12.44 10.36
C GLU A 152 5.06 -12.97 10.28
N ASP A 153 4.07 -12.09 10.34
CA ASP A 153 2.64 -12.44 10.32
C ASP A 153 2.25 -13.15 9.02
N ILE A 154 2.64 -12.57 7.88
CA ILE A 154 2.39 -13.15 6.55
C ILE A 154 3.16 -14.46 6.36
N ILE A 155 4.39 -14.55 6.88
CA ILE A 155 5.19 -15.78 6.82
C ILE A 155 4.54 -16.90 7.64
N ASN A 156 3.97 -16.60 8.81
CA ASN A 156 3.19 -17.55 9.61
C ASN A 156 1.96 -18.04 8.82
N GLN A 157 1.16 -17.10 8.31
CA GLN A 157 -0.11 -17.38 7.62
C GLN A 157 0.08 -18.13 6.29
N SER A 158 1.24 -17.99 5.64
CA SER A 158 1.59 -18.66 4.38
C SER A 158 2.24 -20.04 4.58
N ALA A 159 2.18 -20.60 5.79
CA ALA A 159 2.89 -21.84 6.14
C ALA A 159 4.39 -21.81 5.79
N ARG A 160 5.05 -20.67 6.04
CA ARG A 160 6.48 -20.41 5.71
C ARG A 160 6.78 -20.42 4.20
N GLY A 161 5.78 -20.18 3.36
CA GLY A 161 5.89 -20.29 1.91
C GLY A 161 6.41 -19.06 1.17
N VAL A 162 6.73 -17.96 1.88
CA VAL A 162 7.04 -16.66 1.25
C VAL A 162 8.20 -15.93 1.93
N VAL A 163 8.86 -15.06 1.16
CA VAL A 163 9.73 -13.98 1.65
C VAL A 163 8.92 -12.69 1.66
N VAL A 164 9.08 -11.85 2.68
CA VAL A 164 8.36 -10.58 2.82
C VAL A 164 9.33 -9.42 2.86
N VAL A 165 9.07 -8.41 2.04
CA VAL A 165 9.81 -7.15 2.01
C VAL A 165 8.84 -6.01 2.34
N LEU A 166 9.17 -5.19 3.34
CA LEU A 166 8.41 -3.99 3.71
C LEU A 166 9.25 -2.77 3.34
N ILE A 167 8.71 -1.82 2.58
CA ILE A 167 9.48 -0.68 2.05
C ILE A 167 9.04 0.65 2.66
N GLN A 168 10.01 1.54 2.95
CA GLN A 168 9.78 2.97 3.14
C GLN A 168 9.82 3.71 1.81
N TYR A 169 9.14 4.86 1.72
CA TYR A 169 9.24 5.77 0.57
C TYR A 169 8.84 7.21 0.94
N ARG A 170 9.33 8.21 0.18
CA ARG A 170 9.04 9.65 0.41
C ARG A 170 7.71 10.10 -0.23
N PHE A 171 7.36 11.36 0.01
CA PHE A 171 6.19 12.02 -0.55
C PHE A 171 6.53 13.45 -1.05
N LEU A 172 6.42 13.73 -2.35
CA LEU A 172 6.43 15.12 -2.90
C LEU A 172 6.04 15.18 -4.40
N SER A 173 5.39 16.28 -4.82
CA SER A 173 5.15 16.68 -6.23
C SER A 173 5.17 18.21 -6.43
N GLY A 174 5.59 18.71 -7.61
CA GLY A 174 5.51 20.14 -8.02
C GLY A 174 6.34 20.49 -9.27
N THR A 175 6.04 21.55 -10.01
CA THR A 175 6.63 21.79 -11.37
C THR A 175 8.09 22.22 -11.39
N ALA A 176 8.58 23.00 -10.42
CA ALA A 176 10.01 23.31 -10.36
C ALA A 176 10.86 22.03 -10.20
N VAL A 177 10.26 20.98 -9.60
CA VAL A 177 10.87 19.67 -9.44
C VAL A 177 11.07 18.97 -10.80
N LYS A 178 10.29 19.27 -11.85
CA LYS A 178 10.49 18.63 -13.16
C LYS A 178 11.82 19.00 -13.81
N ASN A 179 12.23 20.26 -13.72
CA ASN A 179 13.39 20.77 -14.48
C ASN A 179 14.73 20.47 -13.79
N ASN A 180 14.77 20.46 -12.46
CA ASN A 180 16.00 20.25 -11.70
C ASN A 180 15.78 19.31 -10.49
N GLY A 181 14.90 18.33 -10.62
CA GLY A 181 14.54 17.34 -9.61
C GLY A 181 13.93 16.09 -10.25
N ALA A 182 13.05 15.40 -9.52
CA ALA A 182 12.23 14.31 -10.04
C ALA A 182 10.80 14.39 -9.50
N LEU A 183 9.83 14.45 -10.41
CA LEU A 183 8.41 14.31 -10.08
C LEU A 183 8.15 12.91 -9.52
N ASN A 184 7.08 12.77 -8.73
CA ASN A 184 6.66 11.48 -8.17
C ASN A 184 7.80 10.76 -7.41
N ALA A 185 8.63 11.50 -6.67
CA ALA A 185 9.84 10.95 -6.05
C ALA A 185 9.53 9.73 -5.16
N GLY A 186 8.38 9.72 -4.48
CA GLY A 186 7.89 8.57 -3.72
C GLY A 186 7.61 7.31 -4.55
N LEU A 187 7.05 7.45 -5.75
CA LEU A 187 6.86 6.31 -6.66
C LEU A 187 8.20 5.83 -7.22
N LEU A 188 9.14 6.76 -7.47
CA LEU A 188 10.50 6.40 -7.90
C LEU A 188 11.28 5.70 -6.79
N ASP A 189 11.07 6.07 -5.53
CA ASP A 189 11.60 5.37 -4.36
C ASP A 189 11.11 3.92 -4.32
N GLN A 190 9.82 3.69 -4.57
CA GLN A 190 9.24 2.35 -4.65
C GLN A 190 9.77 1.55 -5.85
N ASP A 191 9.85 2.15 -7.05
CA ASP A 191 10.45 1.50 -8.24
C ASP A 191 11.91 1.11 -7.96
N PHE A 192 12.68 1.97 -7.28
CA PHE A 192 14.06 1.69 -6.91
C PHE A 192 14.16 0.56 -5.88
N ALA A 193 13.24 0.49 -4.90
CA ALA A 193 13.15 -0.63 -3.98
C ALA A 193 12.77 -1.94 -4.70
N LEU A 194 11.85 -1.92 -5.66
CA LEU A 194 11.50 -3.09 -6.46
C LEU A 194 12.68 -3.57 -7.33
N ARG A 195 13.49 -2.66 -7.86
CA ARG A 195 14.75 -3.00 -8.55
C ARG A 195 15.78 -3.59 -7.59
N TRP A 196 15.89 -3.07 -6.37
CA TRP A 196 16.72 -3.65 -5.32
C TRP A 196 16.28 -5.09 -5.02
N VAL A 197 14.97 -5.33 -4.88
CA VAL A 197 14.40 -6.68 -4.67
C VAL A 197 14.79 -7.59 -5.83
N ASN A 198 14.60 -7.15 -7.08
CA ASN A 198 14.96 -7.92 -8.27
C ASN A 198 16.45 -8.32 -8.29
N GLN A 199 17.34 -7.44 -7.80
CA GLN A 199 18.79 -7.67 -7.78
C GLN A 199 19.28 -8.52 -6.61
N HIS A 200 18.61 -8.46 -5.46
CA HIS A 200 19.17 -8.94 -4.20
C HIS A 200 18.35 -9.98 -3.46
N ILE A 201 17.07 -10.16 -3.76
CA ILE A 201 16.18 -10.99 -2.92
C ILE A 201 16.56 -12.48 -2.94
N SER A 202 17.23 -12.96 -3.98
CA SER A 202 17.77 -14.33 -4.04
C SER A 202 18.78 -14.63 -2.94
N LYS A 203 19.47 -13.61 -2.40
CA LYS A 203 20.36 -13.76 -1.25
C LYS A 203 19.61 -14.03 0.06
N PHE A 204 18.33 -13.71 0.11
CA PHE A 204 17.42 -13.96 1.23
C PHE A 204 16.51 -15.17 0.98
N GLY A 205 16.76 -15.96 -0.08
CA GLY A 205 15.93 -17.10 -0.47
C GLY A 205 14.63 -16.72 -1.18
N GLY A 206 14.51 -15.51 -1.73
CA GLY A 206 13.37 -15.12 -2.56
C GLY A 206 13.65 -15.28 -4.05
N ASP A 207 12.62 -15.57 -4.83
CA ASP A 207 12.69 -15.66 -6.29
C ASP A 207 12.29 -14.31 -6.93
N PRO A 208 13.22 -13.58 -7.57
CA PRO A 208 12.93 -12.29 -8.19
C PRO A 208 11.97 -12.38 -9.39
N SER A 209 11.70 -13.58 -9.91
CA SER A 209 10.68 -13.81 -10.97
C SER A 209 9.27 -14.05 -10.39
N LYS A 210 9.15 -14.31 -9.09
CA LYS A 210 7.88 -14.60 -8.39
C LYS A 210 7.51 -13.51 -7.40
N VAL A 211 7.78 -12.26 -7.75
CA VAL A 211 7.42 -11.09 -6.93
C VAL A 211 5.94 -10.75 -7.10
N THR A 212 5.25 -10.57 -5.98
CA THR A 212 3.90 -9.99 -5.89
C THR A 212 4.00 -8.69 -5.10
N ILE A 213 3.48 -7.59 -5.64
CA ILE A 213 3.35 -6.33 -4.91
C ILE A 213 1.97 -6.25 -4.27
N TRP A 214 1.88 -5.82 -3.02
CA TRP A 214 0.62 -5.59 -2.31
C TRP A 214 0.70 -4.29 -1.54
N GLY A 215 -0.36 -3.49 -1.58
CA GLY A 215 -0.46 -2.33 -0.70
C GLY A 215 -1.86 -2.09 -0.20
N GLY A 216 -1.94 -1.36 0.92
CA GLY A 216 -3.17 -0.86 1.52
C GLY A 216 -3.35 0.63 1.29
N SER A 217 -4.56 1.11 1.04
CA SER A 217 -4.85 2.55 0.90
C SER A 217 -3.96 3.23 -0.16
N ALA A 218 -3.23 4.30 0.17
CA ALA A 218 -2.26 4.92 -0.73
C ALA A 218 -1.16 3.95 -1.26
N GLY A 219 -0.83 2.90 -0.52
CA GLY A 219 0.01 1.81 -1.01
C GLY A 219 -0.68 0.97 -2.08
N ALA A 220 -1.99 0.77 -1.96
CA ALA A 220 -2.82 0.16 -3.00
C ALA A 220 -2.92 1.05 -4.26
N GLY A 221 -3.01 2.37 -4.05
CA GLY A 221 -2.87 3.36 -5.12
C GLY A 221 -1.50 3.29 -5.78
N SER A 222 -0.44 3.12 -5.00
CA SER A 222 0.93 2.91 -5.52
C SER A 222 1.04 1.64 -6.35
N VAL A 223 0.43 0.53 -5.92
CA VAL A 223 0.33 -0.71 -6.72
C VAL A 223 -0.32 -0.43 -8.08
N LEU A 224 -1.44 0.30 -8.10
CA LEU A 224 -2.07 0.75 -9.34
C LEU A 224 -1.10 1.57 -10.22
N GLN A 225 -0.34 2.50 -9.64
CA GLN A 225 0.65 3.30 -10.38
C GLN A 225 1.75 2.41 -10.99
N HIS A 226 2.25 1.41 -10.26
CA HIS A 226 3.25 0.43 -10.77
C HIS A 226 2.68 -0.48 -11.86
N VAL A 227 1.41 -0.86 -11.77
CA VAL A 227 0.70 -1.60 -12.83
C VAL A 227 0.69 -0.80 -14.14
N VAL A 228 0.51 0.52 -14.10
CA VAL A 228 0.47 1.36 -15.31
C VAL A 228 1.81 2.04 -15.66
N ALA A 229 2.82 1.92 -14.79
CA ALA A 229 4.10 2.61 -14.93
C ALA A 229 4.78 2.34 -16.27
N ASN A 230 5.44 3.37 -16.82
CA ASN A 230 6.10 3.34 -18.12
C ASN A 230 5.16 2.91 -19.27
N GLY A 231 3.85 3.14 -19.13
CA GLY A 231 2.81 2.68 -20.05
C GLY A 231 2.71 1.16 -20.12
N GLY A 232 2.84 0.48 -18.98
CA GLY A 232 2.78 -0.99 -18.86
C GLY A 232 3.97 -1.72 -19.48
N ARG A 233 5.14 -1.06 -19.55
CA ARG A 233 6.33 -1.59 -20.23
C ARG A 233 7.59 -1.44 -19.38
N THR A 234 7.45 -1.59 -18.07
CA THR A 234 8.59 -1.55 -17.15
C THR A 234 9.55 -2.70 -17.50
N LYS A 235 10.84 -2.36 -17.66
CA LYS A 235 11.91 -3.32 -17.99
C LYS A 235 13.07 -3.22 -16.99
N PRO A 236 13.58 -4.35 -16.46
CA PRO A 236 12.98 -5.69 -16.54
C PRO A 236 11.61 -5.74 -15.84
N GLN A 237 10.85 -6.82 -16.02
CA GLN A 237 9.63 -7.04 -15.25
C GLN A 237 10.00 -7.11 -13.76
N LEU A 238 9.35 -6.31 -12.92
CA LEU A 238 9.66 -6.22 -11.49
C LEU A 238 8.72 -7.06 -10.62
N PHE A 239 7.54 -7.42 -11.13
CA PHE A 239 6.56 -8.26 -10.45
C PHE A 239 5.67 -9.01 -11.45
N ARG A 240 5.15 -10.16 -11.02
CA ARG A 240 4.16 -10.96 -11.74
C ARG A 240 2.74 -10.78 -11.17
N GLY A 241 2.61 -10.46 -9.88
CA GLY A 241 1.31 -10.31 -9.22
C GLY A 241 1.12 -8.93 -8.62
N ALA A 242 -0.12 -8.45 -8.62
CA ALA A 242 -0.51 -7.23 -7.93
C ALA A 242 -1.67 -7.51 -6.97
N MET A 243 -1.65 -6.88 -5.80
CA MET A 243 -2.72 -6.98 -4.81
C MET A 243 -3.05 -5.61 -4.24
N THR A 244 -4.33 -5.33 -4.04
CA THR A 244 -4.77 -4.05 -3.46
C THR A 244 -5.77 -4.25 -2.33
N SER A 245 -5.48 -3.67 -1.17
CA SER A 245 -6.45 -3.49 -0.09
C SER A 245 -6.91 -2.04 -0.11
N SER A 246 -8.12 -1.79 -0.59
CA SER A 246 -8.70 -0.46 -0.78
C SER A 246 -7.91 0.40 -1.78
N THR A 247 -8.01 0.08 -3.09
CA THR A 247 -7.31 0.80 -4.18
C THR A 247 -7.56 2.30 -4.10
N TYR A 248 -6.54 3.10 -3.75
CA TYR A 248 -6.70 4.55 -3.58
C TYR A 248 -6.38 5.33 -4.86
N LEU A 249 -7.37 6.00 -5.44
CA LEU A 249 -7.19 6.85 -6.63
C LEU A 249 -7.95 8.18 -6.47
N PRO A 250 -7.34 9.18 -5.81
CA PRO A 250 -7.85 10.55 -5.81
C PRO A 250 -7.68 11.19 -7.20
N SER A 251 -8.15 12.43 -7.35
CA SER A 251 -7.92 13.23 -8.55
C SER A 251 -6.43 13.31 -8.90
N GLN A 252 -6.07 12.79 -10.08
CA GLN A 252 -4.69 12.79 -10.57
C GLN A 252 -4.52 13.79 -11.72
N TYR A 253 -3.81 14.87 -11.40
CA TYR A 253 -3.59 16.01 -12.29
C TYR A 253 -2.33 15.83 -13.15
N GLN A 254 -2.24 16.60 -14.25
CA GLN A 254 -0.97 16.79 -14.93
C GLN A 254 0.00 17.52 -13.99
N TYR A 255 1.30 17.24 -14.08
CA TYR A 255 2.28 17.84 -13.18
C TYR A 255 2.28 19.38 -13.20
N ASN A 256 1.92 19.99 -14.33
CA ASN A 256 1.84 21.44 -14.58
C ASN A 256 0.40 21.98 -14.55
N ASP A 257 -0.53 21.25 -13.96
CA ASP A 257 -1.87 21.73 -13.70
C ASP A 257 -1.86 22.78 -12.57
N HIS A 258 -2.84 23.68 -12.54
CA HIS A 258 -2.92 24.73 -11.52
C HIS A 258 -2.90 24.18 -10.08
N ILE A 259 -3.43 22.98 -9.83
CA ILE A 259 -3.47 22.41 -8.47
C ILE A 259 -2.05 22.09 -7.94
N PRO A 260 -1.21 21.24 -8.59
CA PRO A 260 0.18 21.05 -8.19
C PRO A 260 1.01 22.34 -8.15
N GLU A 261 0.77 23.30 -9.05
CA GLU A 261 1.48 24.59 -9.08
C GLU A 261 1.13 25.47 -7.87
N SER A 262 -0.15 25.52 -7.48
CA SER A 262 -0.59 26.23 -6.28
C SER A 262 0.03 25.63 -5.02
N LEU A 263 0.08 24.29 -4.93
CA LEU A 263 0.72 23.61 -3.80
C LEU A 263 2.23 23.91 -3.74
N PHE A 264 2.92 23.86 -4.87
CA PHE A 264 4.34 24.22 -4.92
C PHE A 264 4.58 25.68 -4.52
N SER A 265 3.72 26.60 -5.00
CA SER A 265 3.81 28.03 -4.66
C SER A 265 3.59 28.27 -3.17
N GLU A 266 2.68 27.52 -2.53
CA GLU A 266 2.46 27.59 -1.09
C GLU A 266 3.68 27.12 -0.29
N VAL A 267 4.35 26.05 -0.73
CA VAL A 267 5.62 25.61 -0.12
C VAL A 267 6.65 26.74 -0.20
N VAL A 268 6.85 27.31 -1.39
CA VAL A 268 7.81 28.42 -1.61
C VAL A 268 7.47 29.65 -0.76
N ALA A 269 6.19 29.96 -0.60
CA ALA A 269 5.71 31.06 0.23
C ALA A 269 6.01 30.83 1.71
N GLN A 270 5.67 29.67 2.25
CA GLN A 270 5.85 29.37 3.67
C GLN A 270 7.31 29.16 4.07
N THR A 271 8.20 28.84 3.12
CA THR A 271 9.65 28.72 3.37
C THR A 271 10.44 29.99 3.10
N ASN A 272 9.78 31.12 2.81
CA ASN A 272 10.43 32.38 2.42
C ASN A 272 11.34 32.28 1.19
N CYS A 273 11.07 31.35 0.27
CA CYS A 273 11.85 31.17 -0.96
C CYS A 273 11.33 32.00 -2.15
N THR A 274 10.34 32.87 -1.95
CA THR A 274 9.64 33.63 -3.00
C THR A 274 10.54 34.60 -3.77
N SER A 275 11.58 35.15 -3.12
CA SER A 275 12.54 36.07 -3.74
C SER A 275 13.77 35.37 -4.33
N ALA A 276 13.87 34.04 -4.19
CA ALA A 276 14.99 33.27 -4.72
C ALA A 276 14.93 33.20 -6.25
N THR A 277 16.07 33.38 -6.91
CA THR A 277 16.20 33.19 -8.37
C THR A 277 16.00 31.73 -8.77
N ASP A 278 16.40 30.80 -7.90
CA ASP A 278 16.11 29.37 -8.00
C ASP A 278 15.40 28.91 -6.72
N ALA A 279 14.08 28.85 -6.79
CA ALA A 279 13.24 28.43 -5.67
C ALA A 279 13.57 27.00 -5.21
N LEU A 280 13.93 26.09 -6.12
CA LEU A 280 14.23 24.70 -5.75
C LEU A 280 15.58 24.59 -5.03
N ALA A 281 16.59 25.34 -5.48
CA ALA A 281 17.86 25.46 -4.76
C ALA A 281 17.67 26.07 -3.36
N CYS A 282 16.80 27.08 -3.22
CA CYS A 282 16.43 27.62 -1.92
C CYS A 282 15.79 26.55 -1.03
N LEU A 283 14.80 25.82 -1.54
CA LEU A 283 14.13 24.74 -0.81
C LEU A 283 15.08 23.61 -0.37
N ARG A 284 16.13 23.31 -1.14
CA ARG A 284 17.18 22.35 -0.76
C ARG A 284 18.05 22.82 0.41
N ALA A 285 18.13 24.12 0.63
CA ALA A 285 18.91 24.70 1.73
C ALA A 285 18.10 24.86 3.03
N ILE A 286 16.78 24.70 2.99
CA ILE A 286 15.91 24.80 4.18
C ILE A 286 16.13 23.60 5.12
N ASP A 287 16.01 23.81 6.42
CA ASP A 287 16.05 22.72 7.39
C ASP A 287 14.89 21.73 7.16
N ALA A 288 15.17 20.45 7.36
CA ALA A 288 14.20 19.40 7.09
C ALA A 288 12.95 19.52 7.99
N ASN A 289 13.10 19.98 9.23
CA ASN A 289 12.00 20.14 10.18
C ASN A 289 11.11 21.34 9.81
N ASP A 290 11.69 22.40 9.24
CA ASP A 290 10.93 23.54 8.73
C ASP A 290 10.08 23.12 7.52
N LEU A 291 10.66 22.33 6.59
CA LEU A 291 9.90 21.75 5.48
C LEU A 291 8.81 20.79 5.96
N ALA A 292 9.08 19.99 6.98
CA ALA A 292 8.08 19.10 7.58
C ALA A 292 6.92 19.91 8.20
N THR A 293 7.22 21.04 8.84
CA THR A 293 6.21 21.96 9.38
C THR A 293 5.35 22.56 8.26
N VAL A 294 5.97 23.02 7.18
CA VAL A 294 5.24 23.53 5.99
C VAL A 294 4.36 22.45 5.37
N ASN A 295 4.88 21.22 5.23
CA ASN A 295 4.12 20.08 4.74
C ASN A 295 2.89 19.79 5.63
N ALA A 296 3.06 19.82 6.95
CA ALA A 296 1.97 19.62 7.90
C ALA A 296 0.90 20.73 7.78
N ASN A 297 1.31 21.99 7.64
CA ASN A 297 0.40 23.12 7.47
C ASN A 297 -0.44 23.00 6.20
N ILE A 298 0.19 22.70 5.06
CA ILE A 298 -0.49 22.57 3.77
C ILE A 298 -1.52 21.44 3.82
N ASN A 299 -1.15 20.26 4.30
CA ASN A 299 -2.08 19.13 4.36
C ASN A 299 -3.23 19.41 5.34
N THR A 300 -2.95 19.99 6.51
CA THR A 300 -3.99 20.34 7.49
C THR A 300 -5.00 21.35 6.94
N ALA A 301 -4.54 22.28 6.10
CA ALA A 301 -5.39 23.29 5.44
C ALA A 301 -6.28 22.71 4.32
N GLY A 302 -5.97 21.51 3.83
CA GLY A 302 -6.74 20.81 2.80
C GLY A 302 -8.16 20.45 3.23
N PHE A 303 -9.00 20.10 2.25
CA PHE A 303 -10.37 19.65 2.49
C PHE A 303 -10.39 18.40 3.38
N PHE A 304 -11.33 18.35 4.32
CA PHE A 304 -11.39 17.30 5.34
C PHE A 304 -11.35 15.90 4.73
N GLY A 305 -10.50 15.03 5.29
CA GLY A 305 -10.38 13.64 4.85
C GLY A 305 -9.74 13.44 3.47
N THR A 306 -9.17 14.51 2.90
CA THR A 306 -8.38 14.46 1.66
C THR A 306 -6.90 14.73 1.91
N PHE A 307 -6.09 14.45 0.90
CA PHE A 307 -4.64 14.57 0.94
C PHE A 307 -4.18 15.45 -0.21
N SER A 308 -3.34 16.44 0.09
CA SER A 308 -2.97 17.47 -0.87
C SER A 308 -1.85 17.02 -1.81
N THR A 309 -0.93 16.19 -1.32
CA THR A 309 0.17 15.66 -2.12
C THR A 309 -0.18 14.28 -2.63
N VAL A 310 -0.45 14.16 -3.93
CA VAL A 310 -0.79 12.89 -4.59
C VAL A 310 0.04 12.73 -5.87
N PRO A 311 0.21 11.51 -6.41
CA PRO A 311 0.91 11.32 -7.68
C PRO A 311 0.34 12.19 -8.81
N VAL A 312 1.22 12.66 -9.68
CA VAL A 312 0.86 13.44 -10.87
C VAL A 312 1.15 12.67 -12.16
N VAL A 313 0.50 13.03 -13.26
CA VAL A 313 0.89 12.58 -14.59
C VAL A 313 2.13 13.37 -15.01
N ASP A 314 3.28 12.69 -15.09
CA ASP A 314 4.59 13.30 -15.39
C ASP A 314 5.01 13.15 -16.86
N GLY A 315 4.35 12.26 -17.60
CA GLY A 315 4.63 11.96 -19.01
C GLY A 315 5.79 10.96 -19.23
N ALA A 316 6.40 10.45 -18.16
CA ALA A 316 7.52 9.52 -18.22
C ALA A 316 7.23 8.24 -17.41
N PHE A 317 7.23 8.33 -16.07
CA PHE A 317 6.92 7.20 -15.20
C PHE A 317 5.41 6.95 -15.21
N ILE A 318 4.61 8.01 -15.01
CA ILE A 318 3.15 8.00 -15.21
C ILE A 318 2.86 8.73 -16.51
N THR A 319 2.74 7.96 -17.60
CA THR A 319 2.66 8.51 -18.96
C THR A 319 1.34 9.22 -19.26
N GLN A 320 0.27 8.83 -18.57
CA GLN A 320 -1.08 9.40 -18.70
C GLN A 320 -1.91 9.05 -17.45
N ARG A 321 -3.16 9.54 -17.37
CA ARG A 321 -4.08 9.18 -16.27
C ARG A 321 -4.21 7.65 -16.18
N PRO A 322 -4.09 7.03 -14.99
CA PRO A 322 -4.15 5.57 -14.85
C PRO A 322 -5.43 4.97 -15.43
N THR A 323 -6.57 5.66 -15.31
CA THR A 323 -7.84 5.21 -15.87
C THR A 323 -7.76 5.00 -17.39
N LEU A 324 -7.04 5.86 -18.13
CA LEU A 324 -6.74 5.69 -19.57
C LEU A 324 -5.86 4.46 -19.81
N SER A 325 -4.77 4.33 -19.05
CA SER A 325 -3.83 3.20 -19.18
C SER A 325 -4.50 1.85 -18.90
N LEU A 326 -5.41 1.79 -17.92
CA LEU A 326 -6.19 0.60 -17.60
C LEU A 326 -7.11 0.20 -18.76
N LEU A 327 -7.76 1.16 -19.44
CA LEU A 327 -8.57 0.85 -20.63
C LEU A 327 -7.75 0.32 -21.80
N GLU A 328 -6.53 0.80 -21.98
CA GLU A 328 -5.66 0.33 -23.05
C GLU A 328 -5.16 -1.10 -22.83
N GLY A 329 -5.24 -1.63 -21.60
CA GLY A 329 -4.81 -2.98 -21.25
C GLY A 329 -3.30 -3.21 -21.36
N LYS A 330 -2.50 -2.13 -21.48
CA LYS A 330 -1.03 -2.20 -21.43
C LYS A 330 -0.58 -2.08 -19.98
N LEU A 331 -0.32 -3.22 -19.35
CA LEU A 331 -0.13 -3.33 -17.91
C LEU A 331 1.16 -4.09 -17.59
N ASN A 332 1.79 -3.71 -16.48
CA ASN A 332 2.76 -4.56 -15.79
C ASN A 332 2.01 -5.54 -14.88
N GLY A 333 2.47 -6.79 -14.82
CA GLY A 333 1.88 -7.85 -14.01
C GLY A 333 0.91 -8.76 -14.77
N GLU A 334 0.63 -9.92 -14.18
CA GLU A 334 -0.07 -11.05 -14.79
C GLU A 334 -1.37 -11.42 -14.08
N ALA A 335 -1.52 -11.13 -12.79
CA ALA A 335 -2.77 -11.36 -12.07
C ALA A 335 -2.98 -10.29 -11.01
N LEU A 336 -4.24 -10.15 -10.59
CA LEU A 336 -4.67 -9.16 -9.62
C LEU A 336 -5.63 -9.76 -8.57
N LEU A 337 -5.42 -9.45 -7.30
CA LEU A 337 -6.41 -9.68 -6.25
C LEU A 337 -6.68 -8.36 -5.51
N SER A 338 -7.94 -7.95 -5.44
CA SER A 338 -8.32 -6.70 -4.77
C SER A 338 -9.40 -6.92 -3.73
N VAL A 339 -9.25 -6.29 -2.57
CA VAL A 339 -10.26 -6.25 -1.50
C VAL A 339 -10.62 -4.81 -1.18
N THR A 340 -11.89 -4.56 -0.81
CA THR A 340 -12.35 -3.29 -0.27
C THR A 340 -13.10 -3.53 1.03
N ASN A 341 -13.04 -2.59 1.96
CA ASN A 341 -13.93 -2.55 3.11
C ASN A 341 -15.32 -2.04 2.67
N THR A 342 -16.41 -2.46 3.29
CA THR A 342 -17.77 -2.03 2.89
C THR A 342 -17.96 -0.51 3.00
N PHE A 343 -17.40 0.13 4.03
CA PHE A 343 -17.59 1.55 4.33
C PHE A 343 -16.27 2.34 4.25
N GLU A 344 -15.63 2.32 3.08
CA GLU A 344 -14.34 3.00 2.84
C GLU A 344 -14.36 4.50 3.17
N GLY A 345 -15.45 5.20 2.84
CA GLY A 345 -15.46 6.66 2.91
C GLY A 345 -15.77 7.25 4.28
N THR A 346 -16.31 6.46 5.21
CA THR A 346 -16.87 6.97 6.47
C THR A 346 -15.83 7.72 7.32
N LEU A 347 -14.58 7.26 7.35
CA LEU A 347 -13.51 7.93 8.10
C LEU A 347 -13.06 9.26 7.47
N PHE A 348 -13.39 9.50 6.20
CA PHE A 348 -12.89 10.63 5.41
C PHE A 348 -13.96 11.69 5.17
N VAL A 349 -15.10 11.62 5.86
CA VAL A 349 -16.15 12.64 5.83
C VAL A 349 -16.35 13.23 7.21
N ASN A 350 -16.58 14.55 7.27
CA ASN A 350 -16.78 15.23 8.53
C ASN A 350 -18.15 14.84 9.12
N GLN A 351 -18.11 14.02 10.18
CA GLN A 351 -19.30 13.45 10.82
C GLN A 351 -20.20 14.51 11.51
N SER A 352 -19.74 15.75 11.63
CA SER A 352 -20.48 16.84 12.27
C SER A 352 -21.09 17.84 11.29
N VAL A 353 -20.86 17.67 9.99
CA VAL A 353 -21.34 18.61 8.95
C VAL A 353 -22.40 17.92 8.09
N ALA A 354 -23.61 18.47 8.10
CA ALA A 354 -24.67 18.07 7.18
C ALA A 354 -24.47 18.79 5.83
N VAL A 355 -24.22 18.02 4.79
CA VAL A 355 -24.06 18.50 3.42
C VAL A 355 -24.65 17.46 2.46
N THR A 356 -25.29 17.93 1.39
CA THR A 356 -25.87 17.02 0.40
C THR A 356 -24.78 16.36 -0.43
N ALA A 357 -25.03 15.16 -0.97
CA ALA A 357 -24.10 14.48 -1.87
C ALA A 357 -23.69 15.34 -3.09
N ALA A 358 -24.61 16.17 -3.59
CA ALA A 358 -24.31 17.11 -4.68
C ALA A 358 -23.28 18.15 -4.25
N GLN A 359 -23.52 18.86 -3.13
CA GLN A 359 -22.59 19.88 -2.66
C GLN A 359 -21.25 19.27 -2.27
N TYR A 360 -21.26 18.14 -1.56
CA TYR A 360 -20.03 17.43 -1.19
C TYR A 360 -19.19 17.05 -2.42
N SER A 361 -19.83 16.67 -3.54
CA SER A 361 -19.11 16.35 -4.77
C SER A 361 -18.43 17.56 -5.43
N LEU A 362 -18.96 18.77 -5.25
CA LEU A 362 -18.30 20.01 -5.71
C LEU A 362 -17.07 20.31 -4.85
N ASP A 363 -17.18 20.09 -3.54
CA ASP A 363 -16.09 20.33 -2.60
C ASP A 363 -14.95 19.30 -2.81
N LEU A 364 -15.30 18.04 -3.04
CA LEU A 364 -14.36 16.95 -3.29
C LEU A 364 -13.70 17.05 -4.67
N PHE A 365 -14.45 17.51 -5.69
CA PHE A 365 -13.98 17.62 -7.07
C PHE A 365 -14.14 19.06 -7.59
N PRO A 366 -13.17 19.96 -7.35
CA PRO A 366 -13.30 21.38 -7.70
C PRO A 366 -13.55 21.68 -9.18
N SER A 367 -13.29 20.72 -10.07
CA SER A 367 -13.57 20.83 -11.50
C SER A 367 -15.00 20.43 -11.90
N PHE A 368 -15.86 20.01 -10.95
CA PHE A 368 -17.24 19.64 -11.24
C PHE A 368 -18.12 20.87 -11.48
N SER A 369 -18.98 20.77 -12.50
CA SER A 369 -20.08 21.70 -12.70
C SER A 369 -21.27 21.36 -11.81
N PHE A 370 -22.14 22.34 -11.55
CA PHE A 370 -23.40 22.12 -10.84
C PHE A 370 -24.29 21.04 -11.48
N ALA A 371 -24.28 20.92 -12.82
CA ALA A 371 -25.03 19.88 -13.50
C ALA A 371 -24.50 18.47 -13.16
N GLN A 372 -23.18 18.29 -13.10
CA GLN A 372 -22.56 17.02 -12.69
C GLN A 372 -22.86 16.70 -11.23
N ALA A 373 -22.71 17.69 -10.35
CA ALA A 373 -23.03 17.55 -8.93
C ALA A 373 -24.49 17.16 -8.68
N ASN A 374 -25.44 17.72 -9.42
CA ASN A 374 -26.86 17.34 -9.32
C ASN A 374 -27.10 15.88 -9.71
N VAL A 375 -26.37 15.36 -10.70
CA VAL A 375 -26.45 13.93 -11.06
C VAL A 375 -25.87 13.07 -9.94
N VAL A 376 -24.75 13.46 -9.31
CA VAL A 376 -24.24 12.77 -8.11
C VAL A 376 -25.32 12.78 -7.02
N GLY A 377 -25.91 13.93 -6.71
CA GLY A 377 -27.01 14.02 -5.74
C GLY A 377 -28.15 13.05 -6.04
N ALA A 378 -28.59 12.96 -7.30
CA ALA A 378 -29.64 12.04 -7.71
C ALA A 378 -29.24 10.56 -7.61
N LEU A 379 -27.99 10.22 -7.91
CA LEU A 379 -27.47 8.84 -7.86
C LEU A 379 -27.40 8.28 -6.43
N TYR A 380 -27.19 9.13 -5.44
CA TYR A 380 -27.09 8.74 -4.02
C TYR A 380 -28.33 9.10 -3.19
N ALA A 381 -29.35 9.73 -3.77
CA ALA A 381 -30.51 10.26 -3.04
C ALA A 381 -31.27 9.23 -2.18
N ASN A 382 -31.19 7.95 -2.53
CA ASN A 382 -31.89 6.86 -1.84
C ASN A 382 -30.97 6.05 -0.90
N ASP A 383 -29.69 6.40 -0.80
CA ASP A 383 -28.71 5.67 -0.01
C ASP A 383 -28.65 6.24 1.42
N GLY A 384 -29.59 5.84 2.28
CA GLY A 384 -29.58 6.24 3.69
C GLY A 384 -29.70 7.76 3.91
N ASN A 385 -29.16 8.24 5.04
CA ASN A 385 -29.16 9.68 5.38
C ASN A 385 -28.02 10.43 4.67
N GLU A 386 -28.05 11.76 4.67
CA GLU A 386 -27.05 12.59 3.99
C GLU A 386 -25.60 12.25 4.37
N LEU A 387 -25.34 11.95 5.64
CA LEU A 387 -24.01 11.56 6.12
C LEU A 387 -23.53 10.23 5.52
N PHE A 388 -24.43 9.26 5.41
CA PHE A 388 -24.17 8.01 4.70
C PHE A 388 -23.93 8.26 3.22
N GLN A 389 -24.72 9.13 2.58
CA GLN A 389 -24.58 9.45 1.16
C GLN A 389 -23.21 10.07 0.85
N VAL A 390 -22.74 11.03 1.65
CA VAL A 390 -21.42 11.63 1.44
C VAL A 390 -20.29 10.65 1.73
N GLY A 391 -20.45 9.79 2.74
CA GLY A 391 -19.54 8.66 2.99
C GLY A 391 -19.48 7.69 1.82
N ALA A 392 -20.61 7.40 1.18
CA ALA A 392 -20.69 6.57 -0.01
C ALA A 392 -20.03 7.27 -1.22
N VAL A 393 -20.28 8.57 -1.46
CA VAL A 393 -19.59 9.35 -2.50
C VAL A 393 -18.08 9.28 -2.33
N GLN A 394 -17.58 9.55 -1.12
CA GLN A 394 -16.15 9.50 -0.80
C GLN A 394 -15.58 8.09 -0.99
N GLY A 395 -16.22 7.07 -0.41
CA GLY A 395 -15.76 5.68 -0.46
C GLY A 395 -15.76 5.11 -1.87
N GLU A 396 -16.84 5.33 -2.61
CA GLU A 396 -17.00 4.80 -3.96
C GLU A 396 -16.10 5.49 -4.97
N SER A 397 -16.04 6.83 -4.95
CA SER A 397 -15.26 7.56 -5.95
C SER A 397 -13.75 7.43 -5.78
N ILE A 398 -13.27 7.28 -4.54
CA ILE A 398 -11.84 7.28 -4.20
C ILE A 398 -11.27 5.86 -4.03
N PHE A 399 -12.09 4.87 -3.63
CA PHE A 399 -11.61 3.52 -3.29
C PHE A 399 -12.29 2.38 -4.07
N ILE A 400 -13.62 2.28 -3.97
CA ILE A 400 -14.36 1.11 -4.47
C ILE A 400 -14.41 1.10 -6.00
N CYS A 401 -14.82 2.20 -6.63
CA CYS A 401 -14.90 2.25 -8.09
C CYS A 401 -13.53 2.14 -8.78
N PRO A 402 -12.46 2.81 -8.31
CA PRO A 402 -11.10 2.56 -8.80
C PRO A 402 -10.67 1.09 -8.76
N THR A 403 -11.09 0.35 -7.74
CA THR A 403 -10.85 -1.09 -7.64
C THR A 403 -11.49 -1.85 -8.82
N TYR A 404 -12.73 -1.54 -9.19
CA TYR A 404 -13.37 -2.16 -10.37
C TYR A 404 -12.69 -1.83 -11.69
N TYR A 405 -12.17 -0.60 -11.85
CA TYR A 405 -11.46 -0.22 -13.07
C TYR A 405 -10.18 -1.05 -13.22
N LEU A 406 -9.46 -1.22 -12.10
CA LEU A 406 -8.24 -2.01 -12.06
C LEU A 406 -8.54 -3.49 -12.33
N LEU A 407 -9.56 -4.08 -11.70
CA LEU A 407 -9.98 -5.48 -11.93
C LEU A 407 -10.31 -5.79 -13.39
N LYS A 408 -11.04 -4.89 -14.06
CA LYS A 408 -11.43 -5.05 -15.46
C LYS A 408 -10.25 -5.03 -16.43
N ALA A 409 -9.12 -4.47 -16.02
CA ALA A 409 -7.90 -4.44 -16.83
C ALA A 409 -7.20 -5.84 -16.89
N PHE A 410 -7.60 -6.78 -16.02
CA PHE A 410 -7.05 -8.14 -15.93
C PHE A 410 -8.13 -9.22 -16.22
N PRO A 411 -8.67 -9.30 -17.45
CA PRO A 411 -9.72 -10.27 -17.77
C PRO A 411 -9.24 -11.72 -17.56
N GLY A 412 -10.11 -12.55 -16.97
CA GLY A 412 -9.85 -13.94 -16.59
C GLY A 412 -8.76 -14.16 -15.54
N ARG A 413 -8.21 -13.10 -14.94
CA ARG A 413 -7.04 -13.16 -14.04
C ARG A 413 -7.14 -12.21 -12.85
N SER A 414 -8.35 -11.75 -12.53
CA SER A 414 -8.59 -10.84 -11.41
C SER A 414 -9.64 -11.38 -10.43
N PHE A 415 -9.44 -11.14 -9.14
CA PHE A 415 -10.33 -11.59 -8.06
C PHE A 415 -10.71 -10.41 -7.17
N LYS A 416 -12.00 -10.24 -6.88
CA LYS A 416 -12.52 -9.17 -6.02
C LYS A 416 -13.08 -9.74 -4.72
N GLY A 417 -12.73 -9.13 -3.59
CA GLY A 417 -13.28 -9.44 -2.27
C GLY A 417 -13.87 -8.19 -1.61
N GLU A 418 -14.80 -8.41 -0.69
CA GLU A 418 -15.37 -7.37 0.18
C GLU A 418 -15.22 -7.80 1.63
N PHE A 419 -14.55 -6.95 2.43
CA PHE A 419 -14.45 -7.09 3.87
C PHE A 419 -15.59 -6.33 4.53
N ALA A 420 -16.47 -7.07 5.22
CA ALA A 420 -17.74 -6.56 5.75
C ALA A 420 -17.93 -6.81 7.24
N ILE A 421 -16.88 -7.22 7.97
CA ILE A 421 -16.96 -7.33 9.45
C ILE A 421 -17.19 -5.93 10.04
N PRO A 422 -18.32 -5.68 10.74
CA PRO A 422 -18.62 -4.37 11.28
C PRO A 422 -17.53 -3.85 12.24
N PRO A 423 -17.18 -2.55 12.18
CA PRO A 423 -17.84 -1.51 11.39
C PRO A 423 -17.37 -1.42 9.92
N ALA A 424 -16.51 -2.32 9.44
CA ALA A 424 -16.04 -2.40 8.05
C ALA A 424 -15.58 -1.06 7.45
N LEU A 425 -14.86 -0.27 8.27
CA LEU A 425 -14.29 1.01 7.88
C LEU A 425 -12.97 0.80 7.13
N HIS A 426 -12.51 1.82 6.41
CA HIS A 426 -11.22 1.79 5.72
C HIS A 426 -10.07 1.27 6.62
N GLY A 427 -9.39 0.22 6.16
CA GLY A 427 -8.26 -0.41 6.86
C GLY A 427 -8.65 -1.41 7.96
N SER A 428 -9.94 -1.71 8.16
CA SER A 428 -10.39 -2.70 9.17
C SER A 428 -9.88 -4.12 8.88
N ASP A 429 -9.57 -4.41 7.62
CA ASP A 429 -9.02 -5.66 7.14
C ASP A 429 -7.54 -5.85 7.51
N LEU A 430 -6.78 -4.77 7.77
CA LEU A 430 -5.34 -4.81 8.08
C LEU A 430 -4.99 -5.77 9.22
N ALA A 431 -5.81 -5.79 10.27
CA ALA A 431 -5.59 -6.63 11.45
C ALA A 431 -5.66 -8.14 11.17
N TYR A 432 -6.19 -8.56 10.02
CA TYR A 432 -6.33 -9.98 9.66
C TYR A 432 -5.12 -10.52 8.91
N TYR A 433 -4.30 -9.65 8.32
CA TYR A 433 -3.04 -10.04 7.68
C TYR A 433 -1.80 -9.53 8.44
N PHE A 434 -1.89 -8.42 9.17
CA PHE A 434 -0.86 -7.93 10.10
C PHE A 434 -1.40 -7.78 11.53
N PRO A 435 -1.74 -8.88 12.23
CA PRO A 435 -2.22 -8.83 13.62
C PRO A 435 -1.19 -8.29 14.61
N GLY A 436 0.13 -8.37 14.34
CA GLY A 436 1.15 -7.85 15.25
C GLY A 436 1.12 -8.46 16.66
N GLY A 437 0.63 -9.69 16.77
CA GLY A 437 0.40 -10.38 18.06
C GLY A 437 -0.87 -9.96 18.80
N VAL A 438 -1.67 -9.04 18.25
CA VAL A 438 -2.97 -8.64 18.78
C VAL A 438 -4.08 -9.30 17.97
N ALA A 439 -5.02 -9.93 18.65
CA ALA A 439 -6.16 -10.56 17.97
C ALA A 439 -7.05 -9.51 17.27
N PRO A 440 -7.53 -9.78 16.05
CA PRO A 440 -8.40 -8.85 15.34
C PRO A 440 -9.76 -8.69 16.04
N PRO A 441 -10.52 -7.62 15.74
CA PRO A 441 -11.82 -7.35 16.40
C PRO A 441 -12.82 -8.50 16.33
N PHE A 442 -12.89 -9.22 15.21
CA PHE A 442 -13.61 -10.49 15.11
C PHE A 442 -12.61 -11.64 15.15
N ASN A 443 -12.28 -12.07 16.37
CA ASN A 443 -11.34 -13.15 16.62
C ASN A 443 -12.00 -14.54 16.46
N ASN A 444 -12.28 -14.92 15.22
CA ASN A 444 -12.79 -16.23 14.87
C ASN A 444 -11.77 -16.95 13.95
N THR A 445 -11.29 -18.12 14.36
CA THR A 445 -10.22 -18.85 13.65
C THR A 445 -10.62 -19.23 12.23
N GLU A 446 -11.83 -19.77 12.01
CA GLU A 446 -12.29 -20.14 10.67
C GLU A 446 -12.35 -18.94 9.73
N PHE A 447 -12.81 -17.78 10.23
CA PHE A 447 -12.82 -16.54 9.47
C PHE A 447 -11.42 -16.04 9.14
N ILE A 448 -10.54 -15.97 10.15
CA ILE A 448 -9.16 -15.49 10.00
C ILE A 448 -8.42 -16.35 8.98
N ASP A 449 -8.54 -17.67 9.08
CA ASP A 449 -7.94 -18.62 8.15
C ASP A 449 -8.52 -18.45 6.74
N ALA A 450 -9.84 -18.35 6.60
CA ALA A 450 -10.48 -18.14 5.30
C ALA A 450 -10.03 -16.84 4.62
N PHE A 451 -9.94 -15.75 5.39
CA PHE A 451 -9.49 -14.46 4.88
C PHE A 451 -8.01 -14.52 4.54
N ALA A 452 -7.13 -14.64 5.53
CA ALA A 452 -5.68 -14.54 5.38
C ALA A 452 -5.09 -15.53 4.38
N GLN A 453 -5.56 -16.80 4.39
CA GLN A 453 -5.01 -17.81 3.48
C GLN A 453 -5.33 -17.53 2.02
N SER A 454 -6.45 -16.86 1.72
CA SER A 454 -6.77 -16.51 0.33
C SER A 454 -5.75 -15.55 -0.26
N PHE A 455 -5.26 -14.59 0.54
CA PHE A 455 -4.24 -13.63 0.14
C PHE A 455 -2.86 -14.27 0.04
N THR A 456 -2.47 -15.10 1.02
CA THR A 456 -1.17 -15.80 0.96
C THR A 456 -1.12 -16.84 -0.17
N SER A 457 -2.22 -17.53 -0.44
CA SER A 457 -2.38 -18.41 -1.60
C SER A 457 -2.14 -17.65 -2.91
N PHE A 458 -2.72 -16.45 -3.06
CA PHE A 458 -2.50 -15.63 -4.23
C PHE A 458 -1.03 -15.21 -4.40
N ILE A 459 -0.32 -14.86 -3.32
CA ILE A 459 1.12 -14.54 -3.39
C ILE A 459 1.90 -15.72 -3.98
N ILE A 460 1.62 -16.93 -3.50
CA ILE A 460 2.33 -18.14 -3.88
C ILE A 460 1.97 -18.59 -5.31
N HIS A 461 0.67 -18.56 -5.63
CA HIS A 461 0.11 -19.27 -6.79
C HIS A 461 -0.52 -18.37 -7.86
N GLN A 462 -0.65 -17.06 -7.63
CA GLN A 462 -1.45 -16.13 -8.46
C GLN A 462 -2.92 -16.54 -8.59
N ASN A 463 -3.42 -17.33 -7.64
CA ASN A 463 -4.78 -17.85 -7.62
C ASN A 463 -5.20 -18.14 -6.17
N PRO A 464 -6.23 -17.47 -5.62
CA PRO A 464 -6.65 -17.65 -4.22
C PRO A 464 -7.32 -19.00 -3.96
N ASN A 465 -7.65 -19.77 -5.00
CA ASN A 465 -8.34 -21.05 -4.88
C ASN A 465 -7.42 -22.22 -4.50
N ILE A 466 -6.09 -22.04 -4.56
CA ILE A 466 -5.15 -23.10 -4.16
C ILE A 466 -4.97 -23.03 -2.64
N LYS A 467 -5.68 -23.88 -1.93
CA LYS A 467 -5.71 -23.85 -0.47
C LYS A 467 -4.39 -24.32 0.15
N VAL A 468 -3.82 -23.53 1.05
CA VAL A 468 -2.71 -23.95 1.91
C VAL A 468 -3.23 -24.94 2.95
N ASP A 469 -4.35 -24.63 3.59
CA ASP A 469 -5.13 -25.56 4.41
C ASP A 469 -6.43 -25.95 3.66
N PRO A 470 -6.61 -27.24 3.29
CA PRO A 470 -7.79 -27.69 2.57
C PRO A 470 -9.08 -27.59 3.40
N THR A 471 -9.00 -27.40 4.71
CA THR A 471 -10.15 -27.31 5.62
C THR A 471 -10.78 -25.91 5.68
N THR A 472 -10.17 -24.90 5.05
CA THR A 472 -10.69 -23.52 5.07
C THR A 472 -12.10 -23.45 4.49
N ILE A 473 -12.95 -22.62 5.10
CA ILE A 473 -14.34 -22.44 4.69
C ILE A 473 -14.49 -21.63 3.39
N THR A 474 -13.41 -21.05 2.85
CA THR A 474 -13.45 -20.26 1.61
C THR A 474 -13.96 -21.12 0.44
N PRO A 475 -15.08 -20.75 -0.20
CA PRO A 475 -15.55 -21.44 -1.39
C PRO A 475 -14.70 -21.07 -2.61
N HIS A 476 -15.03 -21.65 -3.76
CA HIS A 476 -14.36 -21.27 -5.01
C HIS A 476 -14.60 -19.78 -5.31
N TRP A 477 -13.51 -19.03 -5.46
CA TRP A 477 -13.48 -17.62 -5.78
C TRP A 477 -13.33 -17.46 -7.29
N ASN A 478 -14.45 -17.16 -7.95
CA ASN A 478 -14.47 -16.89 -9.38
C ASN A 478 -13.70 -15.62 -9.72
N THR A 479 -13.20 -15.55 -10.95
CA THR A 479 -12.62 -14.30 -11.47
C THR A 479 -13.72 -13.24 -11.61
N PHE A 480 -13.37 -11.98 -11.39
CA PHE A 480 -14.32 -10.88 -11.31
C PHE A 480 -15.14 -10.70 -12.60
N ASP A 481 -14.55 -10.94 -13.76
CA ASP A 481 -15.21 -10.84 -15.06
C ASP A 481 -16.35 -11.85 -15.27
N ILE A 482 -16.42 -12.91 -14.45
CA ILE A 482 -17.55 -13.83 -14.41
C ILE A 482 -18.66 -13.17 -13.58
N HIS A 483 -19.66 -12.61 -14.26
CA HIS A 483 -20.87 -12.05 -13.65
C HIS A 483 -20.63 -10.96 -12.58
N ASN A 484 -19.49 -10.25 -12.60
CA ASN A 484 -19.10 -9.29 -11.56
C ASN A 484 -19.17 -9.90 -10.15
N THR A 485 -18.69 -11.13 -9.98
CA THR A 485 -18.70 -11.80 -8.68
C THR A 485 -17.56 -11.34 -7.79
N GLU A 486 -17.84 -11.30 -6.49
CA GLU A 486 -16.85 -11.01 -5.45
C GLU A 486 -17.03 -11.91 -4.23
N MET A 487 -15.95 -12.15 -3.48
CA MET A 487 -16.00 -12.91 -2.24
C MET A 487 -16.35 -11.99 -1.07
N LEU A 488 -17.48 -12.24 -0.41
CA LEU A 488 -17.87 -11.53 0.81
C LEU A 488 -17.26 -12.21 2.03
N PHE A 489 -16.62 -11.41 2.88
CA PHE A 489 -16.12 -11.80 4.19
C PHE A 489 -16.87 -11.04 5.28
N ASN A 490 -17.83 -11.70 5.93
CA ASN A 490 -18.72 -11.11 6.92
C ASN A 490 -18.93 -12.06 8.12
N LYS A 491 -19.85 -11.70 9.02
CA LYS A 491 -20.35 -12.52 10.10
C LYS A 491 -21.87 -12.39 10.25
N THR A 492 -22.51 -13.39 10.85
CA THR A 492 -23.93 -13.32 11.23
C THR A 492 -24.15 -12.45 12.47
N ALA A 493 -25.41 -12.15 12.79
CA ALA A 493 -25.77 -11.46 14.03
C ALA A 493 -25.33 -12.24 15.29
N ASP A 494 -25.25 -13.56 15.19
CA ASP A 494 -24.81 -14.46 16.27
C ASP A 494 -23.28 -14.67 16.29
N ASN A 495 -22.52 -13.87 15.53
CA ASN A 495 -21.05 -13.95 15.38
C ASN A 495 -20.50 -15.21 14.70
N GLU A 496 -21.29 -15.88 13.87
CA GLU A 496 -20.80 -16.97 13.03
C GLU A 496 -20.12 -16.43 11.76
N PRO A 497 -19.03 -17.04 11.28
CA PRO A 497 -18.32 -16.57 10.10
C PRO A 497 -19.15 -16.78 8.82
N VAL A 498 -19.13 -15.79 7.93
CA VAL A 498 -19.84 -15.82 6.65
C VAL A 498 -18.84 -15.53 5.53
N VAL A 499 -18.50 -16.57 4.77
CA VAL A 499 -17.60 -16.46 3.60
C VAL A 499 -18.28 -17.08 2.38
N HIS A 500 -18.76 -16.25 1.46
CA HIS A 500 -19.44 -16.72 0.25
C HIS A 500 -19.36 -15.73 -0.90
N THR A 501 -19.62 -16.23 -2.11
CA THR A 501 -19.65 -15.39 -3.32
C THR A 501 -20.94 -14.57 -3.39
N ILE A 502 -20.80 -13.28 -3.68
CA ILE A 502 -21.89 -12.37 -4.01
C ILE A 502 -21.69 -11.80 -5.42
N THR A 503 -22.70 -11.13 -5.95
CA THR A 503 -22.61 -10.34 -7.19
C THR A 503 -22.63 -8.87 -6.83
N THR A 504 -21.71 -8.09 -7.41
CA THR A 504 -21.68 -6.64 -7.22
C THR A 504 -23.01 -6.02 -7.64
N SER A 505 -23.53 -5.12 -6.79
CA SER A 505 -24.80 -4.43 -7.05
C SER A 505 -24.79 -3.67 -8.38
N ASN A 506 -25.87 -3.82 -9.16
CA ASN A 506 -26.06 -3.06 -10.40
C ASN A 506 -26.08 -1.55 -10.15
N ASP A 507 -26.59 -1.10 -9.01
CA ASP A 507 -26.64 0.34 -8.70
C ASP A 507 -25.26 0.89 -8.37
N LEU A 508 -24.42 0.12 -7.65
CA LEU A 508 -23.00 0.45 -7.47
C LEU A 508 -22.26 0.50 -8.81
N LEU A 509 -22.47 -0.49 -9.69
CA LEU A 509 -21.86 -0.49 -11.02
C LEU A 509 -22.30 0.72 -11.86
N LYS A 510 -23.56 1.17 -11.77
CA LYS A 510 -24.03 2.39 -12.43
C LYS A 510 -23.33 3.64 -11.87
N ARG A 511 -23.20 3.76 -10.55
CA ARG A 511 -22.48 4.88 -9.92
C ARG A 511 -21.02 4.91 -10.32
N CYS A 512 -20.34 3.76 -10.29
CA CYS A 512 -18.97 3.66 -10.76
C CYS A 512 -18.82 3.96 -12.26
N ALA A 513 -19.78 3.59 -13.10
CA ALA A 513 -19.77 3.97 -14.51
C ALA A 513 -19.86 5.49 -14.70
N TYR A 514 -20.67 6.18 -13.88
CA TYR A 514 -20.76 7.63 -13.90
C TYR A 514 -19.45 8.29 -13.45
N VAL A 515 -18.93 7.90 -12.29
CA VAL A 515 -17.65 8.37 -11.74
C VAL A 515 -16.52 8.18 -12.76
N PHE A 516 -16.43 7.00 -13.39
CA PHE A 516 -15.43 6.70 -14.40
C PHE A 516 -15.44 7.68 -15.57
N ASN A 517 -16.62 7.93 -16.15
CA ASN A 517 -16.77 8.79 -17.33
C ASN A 517 -16.41 10.25 -17.03
N LEU A 518 -16.70 10.71 -15.81
CA LEU A 518 -16.36 12.07 -15.37
C LEU A 518 -14.85 12.31 -15.31
N PHE A 519 -14.08 11.33 -14.84
CA PHE A 519 -12.61 11.42 -14.84
C PHE A 519 -11.98 11.22 -16.22
N PHE A 520 -12.75 10.75 -17.21
CA PHE A 520 -12.25 10.31 -18.51
C PHE A 520 -12.35 11.37 -19.61
N PHE A 521 -13.50 12.04 -19.77
CA PHE A 521 -13.82 12.68 -21.06
C PHE A 521 -14.03 14.19 -21.03
N GLY A 522 -14.29 14.82 -19.88
CA GLY A 522 -15.10 16.04 -19.94
C GLY A 522 -16.45 15.72 -20.62
N LEU A 523 -17.38 16.66 -20.73
CA LEU A 523 -18.75 16.34 -21.11
C LEU A 523 -18.95 15.77 -22.54
N ASP A 524 -17.97 15.84 -23.44
CA ASP A 524 -18.25 15.69 -24.88
C ASP A 524 -18.38 14.26 -25.40
N LEU A 525 -18.17 13.22 -24.58
CA LEU A 525 -18.07 11.84 -25.11
C LEU A 525 -18.83 10.77 -24.33
N TRP A 526 -19.92 11.14 -23.64
CA TRP A 526 -20.85 10.13 -23.09
C TRP A 526 -21.39 9.18 -24.19
N LEU A 527 -21.40 9.62 -25.45
CA LEU A 527 -21.92 8.88 -26.61
C LEU A 527 -20.90 7.98 -27.34
N ASN A 528 -19.62 7.95 -26.95
CA ASN A 528 -18.65 7.11 -27.66
C ASN A 528 -18.66 5.65 -27.15
N LYS A 529 -18.75 4.70 -28.09
CA LYS A 529 -18.87 3.23 -27.92
C LYS A 529 -17.87 2.54 -26.96
N LEU A 530 -16.85 3.25 -26.47
CA LEU A 530 -15.79 2.72 -25.59
C LEU A 530 -16.22 2.57 -24.13
N SER A 531 -16.96 3.52 -23.56
CA SER A 531 -17.47 3.42 -22.18
C SER A 531 -18.49 2.29 -22.04
N PHE A 532 -19.39 2.16 -23.01
CA PHE A 532 -20.40 1.10 -23.05
C PHE A 532 -19.76 -0.30 -23.15
N ARG A 533 -18.68 -0.46 -23.93
CA ARG A 533 -17.97 -1.75 -24.05
C ARG A 533 -17.22 -2.16 -22.78
N PHE A 534 -16.70 -1.20 -22.01
CA PHE A 534 -16.00 -1.47 -20.74
C PHE A 534 -16.95 -1.86 -19.59
N TRP A 535 -18.22 -1.45 -19.66
CA TRP A 535 -19.22 -1.77 -18.64
C TRP A 535 -20.14 -2.93 -18.99
N HIS A 536 -20.40 -3.17 -20.27
CA HIS A 536 -21.42 -4.13 -20.71
C HIS A 536 -20.89 -5.31 -21.52
N GLY A 537 -19.65 -5.75 -21.31
CA GLY A 537 -19.09 -7.04 -21.78
C GLY A 537 -19.84 -7.66 -22.96
N VAL A 538 -19.54 -7.20 -24.18
CA VAL A 538 -20.11 -7.61 -25.48
C VAL A 538 -21.25 -8.64 -25.42
N GLY A 539 -22.48 -8.15 -25.24
CA GLY A 539 -23.70 -8.81 -25.69
C GLY A 539 -24.34 -7.95 -26.78
N ASN A 540 -24.35 -8.43 -28.02
CA ASN A 540 -25.12 -7.81 -29.11
C ASN A 540 -26.60 -7.76 -28.72
N LEU A 541 -27.14 -6.57 -28.48
CA LEU A 541 -28.57 -6.29 -28.61
C LEU A 541 -28.76 -5.30 -29.75
N THR A 542 -28.60 -5.81 -30.97
CA THR A 542 -29.36 -5.29 -32.12
C THR A 542 -30.67 -6.07 -32.15
N GLY A 543 -31.78 -5.44 -31.79
CA GLY A 543 -33.09 -6.08 -31.80
C GLY A 543 -34.22 -5.18 -31.35
N GLN A 544 -34.72 -4.38 -32.31
CA GLN A 544 -35.94 -3.55 -32.35
C GLN A 544 -35.95 -2.25 -31.57
#